data_AF-A0AAN5KNM0-F1
#
_entry.id   AF-A0AAN5KNM0-F1
#
_cell.length_a   1.000
_cell.length_b   1.000
_cell.length_c   1.000
_cell.angle_alpha   90.00
_cell.angle_beta   90.00
_cell.angle_gamma   90.00
#
_symmetry.space_group_name_H-M   'P 1'
#
loop_
_entity.id
_entity.type
_entity.pdbx_description
1 polymer ?
#
loop_
_entity_poly.entity_id
_entity_poly.type
_entity_poly.pdbx_seq_one_letter_code
_entity_poly.pdbx_strand_id
1 'polypeptide(L)'
;MPKKFTRKIPLISREECFALLPGYSINAMNLLKRGNHTLYYEEIESLSKIFVALVTHYSEPIESIINCMEKGMYGAYKEELDKIEHEIQRLFKIRKNTPIHSLFGEREIEKLTIQISELEKCKSVPVKEIIQGVIYDTLDKASQALTDRMPANYKLEEYENRGNPFQ
;
A
#
# COMPACT_ATOMS: atom_id res chain seq x y z
N MET A 1 5.39 23.10 -42.13
CA MET A 1 6.50 22.41 -41.44
C MET A 1 5.94 21.57 -40.30
N PRO A 2 6.12 20.25 -40.25
CA PRO A 2 5.68 19.46 -39.11
C PRO A 2 6.65 19.66 -37.94
N LYS A 3 6.13 20.10 -36.79
CA LYS A 3 6.89 20.17 -35.53
C LYS A 3 7.34 18.76 -35.18
N LYS A 4 8.65 18.51 -35.24
CA LYS A 4 9.26 17.27 -34.74
C LYS A 4 8.98 17.20 -33.24
N PHE A 5 8.03 16.35 -32.83
CA PHE A 5 7.86 15.97 -31.45
C PHE A 5 9.12 15.20 -31.03
N THR A 6 10.05 15.89 -30.37
CA THR A 6 11.12 15.23 -29.62
C THR A 6 10.46 14.50 -28.46
N ARG A 7 10.13 13.22 -28.66
CA ARG A 7 9.80 12.31 -27.56
C ARG A 7 11.04 12.29 -26.66
N LYS A 8 11.02 13.05 -25.56
CA LYS A 8 11.96 12.87 -24.47
C LYS A 8 11.83 11.41 -24.05
N ILE A 9 12.85 10.61 -24.32
CA ILE A 9 12.93 9.25 -23.85
C ILE A 9 12.86 9.35 -22.32
N PRO A 10 11.93 8.65 -21.65
CA PRO A 10 11.83 8.71 -20.20
C PRO A 10 13.15 8.23 -19.58
N LEU A 11 13.59 8.88 -18.51
CA LEU A 11 14.82 8.52 -17.80
C LEU A 11 14.78 7.12 -17.17
N ILE A 12 13.58 6.53 -17.06
CA ILE A 12 13.31 5.23 -16.44
C ILE A 12 12.51 4.40 -17.43
N SER A 13 12.93 3.16 -17.67
CA SER A 13 12.24 2.23 -18.58
C SER A 13 10.85 1.86 -18.08
N ARG A 14 9.99 1.36 -18.98
CA ARG A 14 8.65 0.87 -18.64
C ARG A 14 8.72 -0.24 -17.59
N GLU A 15 9.65 -1.16 -17.77
CA GLU A 15 9.87 -2.32 -16.89
C GLU A 15 10.29 -1.86 -15.49
N GLU A 16 11.21 -0.89 -15.40
CA GLU A 16 11.62 -0.31 -14.12
C GLU A 16 10.47 0.43 -13.43
N CYS A 17 9.63 1.16 -14.17
CA CYS A 17 8.44 1.79 -13.59
C CYS A 17 7.51 0.76 -12.94
N PHE A 18 7.20 -0.34 -13.64
CA PHE A 18 6.38 -1.42 -13.07
C PHE A 18 7.06 -2.19 -11.94
N ALA A 19 8.39 -2.30 -11.94
CA ALA A 19 9.12 -2.93 -10.85
C ALA A 19 9.12 -2.07 -9.57
N LEU A 20 9.19 -0.75 -9.71
CA LEU A 20 9.22 0.20 -8.58
C LEU A 20 7.83 0.46 -7.99
N LEU A 21 6.79 0.43 -8.82
CA LEU A 21 5.43 0.81 -8.44
C LEU A 21 4.89 0.05 -7.21
N PRO A 22 5.02 -1.29 -7.09
CA PRO A 22 4.62 -2.00 -5.88
C PRO A 22 5.40 -1.56 -4.64
N GLY A 23 6.71 -1.35 -4.77
CA GLY A 23 7.58 -0.97 -3.64
C GLY A 23 7.17 0.35 -3.02
N TYR A 24 7.02 1.39 -3.84
CA TYR A 24 6.54 2.70 -3.38
C TYR A 24 5.11 2.62 -2.81
N SER A 25 4.23 1.81 -3.40
CA SER A 25 2.85 1.64 -2.92
C SER A 25 2.81 0.99 -1.53
N ILE A 26 3.61 -0.07 -1.33
CA ILE A 26 3.74 -0.77 -0.05
C ILE A 26 4.33 0.16 1.02
N ASN A 27 5.33 0.95 0.66
CA ASN A 27 5.93 1.93 1.58
C ASN A 27 4.91 2.98 2.00
N ALA A 28 4.19 3.58 1.05
CA ALA A 28 3.12 4.54 1.33
C ALA A 28 2.06 3.95 2.27
N MET A 29 1.58 2.73 1.99
CA MET A 29 0.65 2.01 2.86
C MET A 29 1.20 1.86 4.29
N ASN A 30 2.46 1.44 4.44
CA ASN A 30 3.09 1.26 5.74
C ASN A 30 3.28 2.57 6.51
N LEU A 31 3.62 3.66 5.82
CA LEU A 31 3.77 4.99 6.43
C LEU A 31 2.43 5.54 6.88
N LEU A 32 1.37 5.36 6.08
CA LEU A 32 0.02 5.77 6.42
C LEU A 32 -0.51 4.99 7.63
N LYS A 33 -0.30 3.66 7.68
CA LYS A 33 -0.59 2.81 8.86
C LYS A 33 0.07 3.31 10.15
N ARG A 34 1.25 3.92 10.04
CA ARG A 34 2.04 4.44 11.17
C ARG A 34 1.75 5.91 11.50
N GLY A 35 0.87 6.57 10.74
CA GLY A 35 0.58 8.01 10.89
C GLY A 35 1.73 8.94 10.50
N ASN A 36 2.70 8.46 9.71
CA ASN A 36 3.82 9.29 9.25
C ASN A 36 3.47 10.01 7.95
N HIS A 37 2.70 11.10 8.07
CA HIS A 37 2.17 11.83 6.93
C HIS A 37 3.24 12.53 6.07
N THR A 38 4.36 12.99 6.66
CA THR A 38 5.40 13.68 5.89
C THR A 38 6.07 12.75 4.88
N LEU A 39 6.58 11.61 5.34
CA LEU A 39 7.21 10.62 4.45
C LEU A 39 6.18 9.97 3.53
N TYR A 40 4.93 9.84 3.99
CA TYR A 40 3.84 9.35 3.15
C TYR A 40 3.66 10.21 1.89
N TYR A 41 3.62 11.53 2.02
CA TYR A 41 3.44 12.40 0.85
C TYR A 41 4.66 12.42 -0.09
N GLU A 42 5.87 12.15 0.41
CA GLU A 42 7.06 11.96 -0.43
C GLU A 42 6.94 10.70 -1.30
N GLU A 43 6.40 9.61 -0.74
CA GLU A 43 6.09 8.39 -1.50
C GLU A 43 4.96 8.63 -2.51
N ILE A 44 3.91 9.38 -2.15
CA ILE A 44 2.84 9.76 -3.09
C ILE A 44 3.40 10.61 -4.25
N GLU A 45 4.33 11.52 -3.99
CA GLU A 45 4.97 12.29 -5.05
C GLU A 45 5.74 11.38 -6.00
N SER A 46 6.49 10.41 -5.47
CA SER A 46 7.23 9.43 -6.26
C SER A 46 6.29 8.54 -7.09
N LEU A 47 5.22 8.03 -6.48
CA LEU A 47 4.17 7.27 -7.15
C LEU A 47 3.52 8.07 -8.27
N SER A 48 3.17 9.33 -8.03
CA SER A 48 2.54 10.18 -9.03
C SER A 48 3.43 10.38 -10.26
N LYS A 49 4.75 10.54 -10.09
CA LYS A 49 5.71 10.67 -11.19
C LYS A 49 5.79 9.40 -12.03
N ILE A 50 5.86 8.24 -11.37
CA ILE A 50 5.86 6.92 -12.04
C ILE A 50 4.54 6.72 -12.80
N PHE A 51 3.42 7.02 -12.15
CA PHE A 51 2.09 6.92 -12.73
C PHE A 51 1.95 7.78 -13.99
N VAL A 52 2.34 9.06 -13.91
CA VAL A 52 2.34 9.99 -15.04
C VAL A 52 3.23 9.47 -16.17
N ALA A 53 4.41 8.93 -15.86
CA ALA A 53 5.31 8.40 -16.88
C ALA A 53 4.70 7.19 -17.62
N LEU A 54 4.09 6.25 -16.88
CA LEU A 54 3.40 5.08 -17.43
C LEU A 54 2.24 5.49 -18.35
N VAL A 55 1.40 6.45 -17.93
CA VAL A 55 0.28 6.92 -18.74
C VAL A 55 0.74 7.70 -19.98
N THR A 56 1.70 8.62 -19.82
CA THR A 56 2.00 9.60 -20.88
C THR A 56 3.06 9.16 -21.89
N HIS A 57 4.07 8.42 -21.44
CA HIS A 57 5.20 8.01 -22.27
C HIS A 57 5.06 6.59 -22.78
N TYR A 58 4.43 5.73 -21.98
CA TYR A 58 4.25 4.31 -22.29
C TYR A 58 2.81 3.95 -22.66
N SER A 59 1.87 4.90 -22.56
CA SER A 59 0.46 4.70 -22.91
C SER A 59 -0.19 3.53 -22.17
N GLU A 60 0.24 3.29 -20.94
CA GLU A 60 -0.32 2.23 -20.11
C GLU A 60 -1.77 2.55 -19.68
N PRO A 61 -2.67 1.56 -19.71
CA PRO A 61 -4.00 1.72 -19.16
C PRO A 61 -3.94 2.05 -17.66
N ILE A 62 -4.67 3.08 -17.23
CA ILE A 62 -4.75 3.47 -15.81
C ILE A 62 -5.11 2.28 -14.91
N GLU A 63 -6.08 1.46 -15.33
CA GLU A 63 -6.50 0.28 -14.56
C GLU A 63 -5.38 -0.76 -14.39
N SER A 64 -4.48 -0.90 -15.38
CA SER A 64 -3.32 -1.80 -15.28
C SER A 64 -2.37 -1.34 -14.18
N ILE A 65 -2.13 -0.03 -14.09
CA ILE A 65 -1.27 0.59 -13.09
C ILE A 65 -1.88 0.43 -11.69
N ILE A 66 -3.18 0.75 -11.54
CA ILE A 66 -3.91 0.58 -10.28
C ILE A 66 -3.89 -0.88 -9.82
N ASN A 67 -4.20 -1.84 -10.69
CA ASN A 67 -4.16 -3.26 -10.36
C ASN A 67 -2.77 -3.71 -9.87
N CYS A 68 -1.70 -3.16 -10.45
CA CYS A 68 -0.33 -3.45 -10.00
C CYS A 68 -0.08 -2.92 -8.58
N MET A 69 -0.52 -1.71 -8.27
CA MET A 69 -0.43 -1.11 -6.94
C MET A 69 -1.24 -1.90 -5.91
N GLU A 70 -2.51 -2.18 -6.21
CA GLU A 70 -3.41 -2.94 -5.34
C GLU A 70 -2.86 -4.33 -5.04
N LYS A 71 -2.44 -5.08 -6.08
CA LYS A 71 -1.87 -6.41 -5.91
C LYS A 71 -0.62 -6.39 -5.03
N GLY A 72 0.25 -5.40 -5.20
CA GLY A 72 1.44 -5.22 -4.37
C GLY A 72 1.09 -5.00 -2.90
N MET A 73 0.20 -4.04 -2.63
CA MET A 73 -0.21 -3.70 -1.26
C MET A 73 -0.99 -4.81 -0.57
N TYR A 74 -1.96 -5.43 -1.25
CA TYR A 74 -2.71 -6.58 -0.71
C TYR A 74 -1.79 -7.79 -0.47
N GLY A 75 -0.84 -8.05 -1.37
CA GLY A 75 0.16 -9.10 -1.19
C GLY A 75 0.99 -8.88 0.07
N ALA A 76 1.56 -7.69 0.23
CA ALA A 76 2.35 -7.34 1.40
C ALA A 76 1.53 -7.39 2.71
N TYR A 77 0.28 -6.92 2.68
CA TYR A 77 -0.61 -7.00 3.83
C TYR A 77 -0.95 -8.45 4.20
N LYS A 78 -1.19 -9.31 3.21
CA LYS A 78 -1.45 -10.73 3.45
C LYS A 78 -0.24 -11.41 4.11
N GLU A 79 0.97 -11.16 3.60
CA GLU A 79 2.19 -11.67 4.21
C GLU A 79 2.40 -11.16 5.65
N GLU A 80 2.04 -9.91 5.91
CA GLU A 80 2.09 -9.33 7.26
C GLU A 80 1.08 -10.01 8.19
N LEU A 81 -0.17 -10.21 7.75
CA LEU A 81 -1.19 -10.93 8.50
C LEU A 81 -0.76 -12.36 8.82
N ASP A 82 -0.20 -13.06 7.84
CA ASP A 82 0.31 -14.42 8.03
C ASP A 82 1.40 -14.41 9.12
N LYS A 83 2.35 -13.48 9.07
CA LYS A 83 3.40 -13.36 10.11
C LYS A 83 2.82 -13.08 11.50
N ILE A 84 1.85 -12.18 11.59
CA ILE A 84 1.17 -11.85 12.84
C ILE A 84 0.45 -13.08 13.40
N GLU A 85 -0.27 -13.82 12.56
CA GLU A 85 -1.02 -15.02 12.96
C GLU A 85 -0.08 -16.12 13.48
N HIS A 86 1.03 -16.37 12.80
CA HIS A 86 2.05 -17.32 13.26
C HIS A 86 2.64 -16.89 14.61
N GLU A 87 2.89 -15.60 14.81
CA GLU A 87 3.43 -15.09 16.07
C GLU A 87 2.41 -15.19 17.21
N ILE A 88 1.14 -14.88 16.97
CA ILE A 88 0.05 -15.07 17.94
C ILE A 88 -0.02 -16.54 18.38
N GLN A 89 0.01 -17.48 17.43
CA GLN A 89 -0.01 -18.92 17.72
C GLN A 89 1.22 -19.35 18.56
N ARG A 90 2.40 -18.81 18.24
CA ARG A 90 3.63 -19.02 19.02
C ARG A 90 3.46 -18.54 20.45
N LEU A 91 2.98 -17.31 20.65
CA LEU A 91 2.76 -16.72 21.97
C LEU A 91 1.70 -17.47 22.79
N PHE A 92 0.61 -17.92 22.15
CA PHE A 92 -0.38 -18.77 22.82
C PHE A 92 0.22 -20.09 23.31
N LYS A 93 1.06 -20.73 22.50
CA LYS A 93 1.76 -21.96 22.88
C LYS A 93 2.68 -21.74 24.07
N ILE A 94 3.44 -20.64 24.07
CA ILE A 94 4.29 -20.25 25.20
C ILE A 94 3.43 -20.04 26.45
N ARG A 95 2.38 -19.21 26.35
CA ARG A 95 1.48 -18.89 27.46
C ARG A 95 0.85 -20.14 28.08
N LYS A 96 0.43 -21.10 27.26
CA LYS A 96 -0.16 -22.37 27.72
C LYS A 96 0.83 -23.23 28.52
N ASN A 97 2.12 -23.13 28.21
CA ASN A 97 3.19 -23.92 28.84
C ASN A 97 3.84 -23.20 30.03
N THR A 98 3.51 -21.93 30.29
CA THR A 98 4.04 -21.16 31.42
C THR A 98 3.39 -21.63 32.74
N PRO A 99 4.17 -22.01 33.77
CA PRO A 99 3.63 -22.46 35.05
C PRO A 99 2.95 -21.32 35.83
N ILE A 100 1.64 -21.43 36.06
CA ILE A 100 0.82 -20.38 36.72
C ILE A 100 1.12 -20.24 38.22
N HIS A 101 1.62 -21.30 38.87
CA HIS A 101 1.75 -21.35 40.33
C HIS A 101 2.98 -20.61 40.91
N SER A 102 3.51 -19.63 40.19
CA SER A 102 4.59 -18.76 40.67
C SER A 102 4.32 -17.31 40.29
N LEU A 103 4.67 -16.37 41.17
CA LEU A 103 4.59 -14.92 40.90
C LEU A 103 5.32 -14.52 39.59
N PHE A 104 6.37 -15.25 39.23
CA PHE A 104 7.09 -15.05 37.96
C PHE A 104 6.26 -15.52 36.76
N GLY A 105 5.58 -16.66 36.87
CA GLY A 105 4.71 -17.20 35.83
C GLY A 105 3.46 -16.36 35.58
N GLU A 106 2.85 -15.80 36.63
CA GLU A 106 1.71 -14.88 36.49
C GLU A 106 2.08 -13.62 35.70
N ARG A 107 3.21 -12.99 36.02
CA ARG A 107 3.72 -11.82 35.28
C ARG A 107 4.04 -12.12 33.83
N GLU A 108 4.62 -13.29 33.55
CA GLU A 108 4.92 -13.69 32.18
C GLU A 108 3.64 -13.96 31.38
N ILE A 109 2.61 -14.55 31.99
CA ILE A 109 1.29 -14.74 31.36
C ILE A 109 0.62 -13.40 31.05
N GLU A 110 0.69 -12.44 31.96
CA GLU A 110 0.19 -11.08 31.74
C GLU A 110 0.89 -10.42 30.54
N LYS A 111 2.22 -10.46 30.52
CA LYS A 111 3.03 -9.93 29.41
C LYS A 111 2.69 -10.58 28.07
N LEU A 112 2.59 -11.91 28.03
CA LEU A 112 2.20 -12.64 26.81
C LEU A 112 0.78 -12.27 26.36
N THR A 113 -0.13 -12.05 27.29
CA THR A 113 -1.51 -11.64 26.98
C THR A 113 -1.57 -10.23 26.41
N ILE A 114 -0.75 -9.31 26.91
CA ILE A 114 -0.61 -7.96 26.35
C ILE A 114 -0.08 -8.05 24.92
N GLN A 115 1.00 -8.80 24.69
CA GLN A 115 1.60 -8.96 23.35
C GLN A 115 0.61 -9.57 22.33
N ILE A 116 -0.13 -10.61 22.72
CA ILE A 116 -1.19 -11.19 21.87
C ILE A 116 -2.25 -10.13 21.55
N SER A 117 -2.69 -9.37 22.55
CA SER A 117 -3.73 -8.35 22.36
C SER A 117 -3.27 -7.19 21.45
N GLU A 118 -2.00 -6.81 21.52
CA GLU A 118 -1.39 -5.81 20.63
C GLU A 118 -1.35 -6.31 19.19
N LEU A 119 -0.96 -7.57 18.97
CA LEU A 119 -0.94 -8.19 17.65
C LEU A 119 -2.34 -8.35 17.04
N GLU A 120 -3.35 -8.71 17.85
CA GLU A 120 -4.74 -8.76 17.39
C GLU A 120 -5.27 -7.37 17.00
N LYS A 121 -4.87 -6.31 17.71
CA LYS A 121 -5.20 -4.92 17.28
C LYS A 121 -4.59 -4.59 15.93
N CYS A 122 -3.37 -5.03 15.64
CA CYS A 122 -2.75 -4.82 14.33
C CYS A 122 -3.56 -5.46 13.18
N LYS A 123 -4.27 -6.57 13.43
CA LYS A 123 -5.14 -7.23 12.44
C LYS A 123 -6.41 -6.42 12.13
N SER A 124 -6.90 -5.63 13.09
CA SER A 124 -8.13 -4.84 12.95
C SER A 124 -7.99 -3.56 12.11
N VAL A 125 -6.80 -3.25 11.59
CA VAL A 125 -6.57 -2.07 10.75
C VAL A 125 -7.35 -2.20 9.44
N PRO A 126 -8.14 -1.18 9.05
CA PRO A 126 -8.95 -1.23 7.82
C PRO A 126 -8.06 -1.04 6.58
N VAL A 127 -7.31 -2.09 6.20
CA VAL A 127 -6.31 -2.01 5.12
C VAL A 127 -6.92 -1.55 3.79
N LYS A 128 -8.19 -1.89 3.54
CA LYS A 128 -8.89 -1.52 2.32
C LYS A 128 -8.94 0.00 2.16
N GLU A 129 -9.32 0.71 3.23
CA GLU A 129 -9.40 2.17 3.24
C GLU A 129 -8.02 2.80 3.06
N ILE A 130 -6.98 2.18 3.64
CA ILE A 130 -5.59 2.63 3.50
C ILE A 130 -5.11 2.46 2.05
N ILE A 131 -5.35 1.31 1.44
CA ILE A 131 -4.99 1.03 0.03
C ILE A 131 -5.73 1.99 -0.91
N GLN A 132 -7.03 2.18 -0.69
CA GLN A 132 -7.84 3.13 -1.46
C GLN A 132 -7.32 4.56 -1.30
N GLY A 133 -6.95 4.97 -0.09
CA GLY A 133 -6.37 6.29 0.18
C GLY A 133 -5.03 6.51 -0.55
N VAL A 134 -4.11 5.53 -0.50
CA VAL A 134 -2.83 5.60 -1.23
C VAL A 134 -3.06 5.79 -2.73
N ILE A 135 -3.99 5.02 -3.32
CA ILE A 135 -4.29 5.09 -4.75
C ILE A 135 -4.98 6.40 -5.10
N TYR A 136 -5.96 6.82 -4.30
CA TYR A 136 -6.65 8.08 -4.48
C TYR A 136 -5.69 9.27 -4.46
N ASP A 137 -4.84 9.37 -3.43
CA ASP A 137 -3.87 10.47 -3.31
C ASP A 137 -2.85 10.46 -4.46
N THR A 138 -2.44 9.27 -4.91
CA THR A 138 -1.58 9.13 -6.10
C THR A 138 -2.28 9.64 -7.36
N LEU A 139 -3.53 9.26 -7.57
CA LEU A 139 -4.32 9.66 -8.74
C LEU A 139 -4.64 11.15 -8.72
N ASP A 140 -5.04 11.71 -7.57
CA ASP A 140 -5.27 13.14 -7.39
C ASP A 140 -4.01 13.94 -7.75
N LYS A 141 -2.86 13.54 -7.19
CA LYS A 141 -1.58 14.19 -7.48
C LYS A 141 -1.17 14.05 -8.94
N ALA A 142 -1.36 12.87 -9.53
CA ALA A 142 -1.07 12.63 -10.94
C ALA A 142 -1.99 13.45 -11.86
N SER A 143 -3.27 13.61 -11.50
CA SER A 143 -4.26 14.36 -12.28
C SER A 143 -3.87 15.84 -12.42
N GLN A 144 -3.29 16.43 -11.38
CA GLN A 144 -2.77 17.80 -11.39
C GLN A 144 -1.66 17.98 -12.45
N ALA A 145 -0.88 16.93 -12.73
CA ALA A 145 0.18 16.93 -13.74
C ALA A 145 -0.28 16.48 -15.14
N LEU A 146 -1.46 15.84 -15.25
CA LEU A 146 -2.00 15.23 -16.47
C LEU A 146 -3.05 16.10 -17.17
N THR A 147 -3.04 17.41 -16.96
CA THR A 147 -4.10 18.37 -17.32
C THR A 147 -4.58 18.29 -18.79
N ASP A 148 -3.78 17.74 -19.71
CA ASP A 148 -4.12 17.54 -21.14
C ASP A 148 -4.20 16.06 -21.61
N ARG A 149 -4.05 15.07 -20.71
CA ARG A 149 -3.90 13.63 -21.08
C ARG A 149 -4.66 12.63 -20.22
N MET A 150 -5.31 13.06 -19.14
CA MET A 150 -6.33 12.23 -18.49
C MET A 150 -7.50 12.04 -19.48
N PRO A 151 -7.98 10.81 -19.72
CA PRO A 151 -9.19 10.62 -20.53
C PRO A 151 -10.32 11.45 -19.91
N ALA A 152 -11.05 12.22 -20.72
CA ALA A 152 -12.14 13.11 -20.28
C ALA A 152 -13.26 12.40 -19.48
N ASN A 153 -13.22 11.07 -19.42
CA ASN A 153 -14.18 10.21 -18.76
C ASN A 153 -13.62 9.52 -17.50
N TYR A 154 -12.36 9.74 -17.09
CA TYR A 154 -11.86 9.15 -15.84
C TYR A 154 -12.28 10.03 -14.66
N LYS A 155 -13.34 9.62 -13.97
CA LYS A 155 -13.79 10.29 -12.75
C LYS A 155 -13.11 9.66 -11.55
N LEU A 156 -12.28 10.44 -10.85
CA LEU A 156 -11.66 10.04 -9.58
C LEU A 156 -12.73 9.51 -8.58
N GLU A 157 -13.90 10.14 -8.60
CA GLU A 157 -15.10 9.78 -7.82
C GLU A 157 -15.60 8.34 -8.07
N GLU A 158 -15.34 7.76 -9.25
CA GLU A 158 -15.72 6.37 -9.54
C GLU A 158 -14.80 5.36 -8.82
N TYR A 159 -13.56 5.73 -8.50
CA TYR A 159 -12.65 4.88 -7.73
C TYR A 159 -12.98 4.86 -6.24
N GLU A 160 -13.36 6.00 -5.64
CA GLU A 160 -13.90 6.06 -4.28
C GLU A 160 -15.12 5.13 -4.10
N ASN A 161 -15.95 5.02 -5.15
CA ASN A 161 -17.14 4.20 -5.16
C ASN A 161 -16.92 2.74 -5.59
N ARG A 162 -15.71 2.35 -6.03
CA ARG A 162 -15.42 0.95 -6.40
C ARG A 162 -15.36 0.09 -5.13
N GLY A 163 -16.28 -0.85 -5.04
CA GLY A 163 -16.19 -1.99 -4.11
C GLY A 163 -14.90 -2.79 -4.34
N ASN A 164 -14.54 -3.64 -3.38
CA ASN A 164 -13.30 -4.42 -3.43
C ASN A 164 -13.29 -5.35 -4.67
N PRO A 165 -12.35 -5.23 -5.62
CA PRO A 165 -12.26 -6.16 -6.76
C PRO A 165 -11.75 -7.56 -6.36
N PHE A 166 -11.30 -7.74 -5.11
CA PHE A 166 -10.78 -9.00 -4.57
C PHE A 166 -11.66 -9.59 -3.45
N GLN A 167 -12.96 -9.25 -3.41
CA GLN A 167 -13.94 -9.91 -2.55
C GLN A 167 -14.40 -11.25 -3.13
#